data_AF-A0A8J8TL95-F1
#
_entry.id   AF-A0A8J8TL95-F1
#
_cell.length_a   1.000
_cell.length_b   1.000
_cell.length_c   1.000
_cell.angle_alpha   90.00
_cell.angle_beta   90.00
_cell.angle_gamma   90.00
#
_symmetry.space_group_name_H-M   'P 1'
#
loop_
_entity.id
_entity.type
_entity.pdbx_description
1 polymer ?
#
loop_
_entity_poly.entity_id
_entity_poly.type
_entity_poly.pdbx_seq_one_letter_code
_entity_poly.pdbx_strand_id
1 'polypeptide(L)'
;LQMIQLRMFNPFPKNLMKKLLSGKDIIIDVESNYFGQAGMLLKLFTGIEPTNYILKVNGRPIMRDEVKEGIKAVIQKGEKKVFLHGGA
;
A
#
# COMPACT_ATOMS: atom_id res chain seq x y z
N LEU A 1 9.33 3.94 10.67
CA LEU A 1 8.63 3.74 9.38
C LEU A 1 9.40 2.69 8.58
N GLN A 2 8.74 1.67 8.04
CA GLN A 2 9.36 0.60 7.24
C GLN A 2 8.76 0.62 5.84
N MET A 3 9.59 0.48 4.80
CA MET A 3 9.14 0.27 3.43
C MET A 3 9.41 -1.18 3.03
N ILE A 4 8.44 -1.84 2.41
CA ILE A 4 8.60 -3.14 1.78
C ILE A 4 8.26 -2.98 0.31
N GLN A 5 9.24 -3.19 -0.57
CA GLN A 5 9.02 -3.23 -2.01
C GLN A 5 8.95 -4.69 -2.46
N LEU A 6 7.77 -5.14 -2.87
CA LEU A 6 7.60 -6.45 -3.50
C LEU A 6 8.25 -6.44 -4.88
N ARG A 7 9.24 -7.31 -5.09
CA ARG A 7 9.98 -7.43 -6.37
C ARG A 7 9.55 -8.61 -7.23
N MET A 8 8.93 -9.63 -6.64
CA MET A 8 8.54 -10.86 -7.30
C MET A 8 7.18 -11.31 -6.76
N PHE A 9 6.20 -11.44 -7.64
CA PHE A 9 4.84 -11.86 -7.29
C PHE A 9 4.61 -13.36 -7.52
N ASN A 10 5.41 -14.00 -8.36
CA ASN A 10 5.38 -15.44 -8.58
C ASN A 10 6.81 -15.99 -8.79
N PRO A 11 7.32 -16.88 -7.91
CA PRO A 11 6.69 -17.32 -6.66
C PRO A 11 6.53 -16.18 -5.65
N PHE A 12 5.38 -16.11 -4.96
CA PHE A 12 5.12 -15.06 -3.97
C PHE A 12 5.90 -15.34 -2.66
N PRO A 13 6.60 -14.35 -2.08
CA PRO A 13 7.43 -14.54 -0.88
C PRO A 13 6.60 -14.60 0.43
N LYS A 14 5.63 -15.51 0.50
CA LYS A 14 4.59 -15.55 1.56
C LYS A 14 5.13 -15.58 2.99
N ASN A 15 6.16 -16.38 3.26
CA ASN A 15 6.70 -16.56 4.61
C ASN A 15 7.45 -15.32 5.08
N LEU A 16 8.17 -14.67 4.17
CA LEU A 16 8.86 -13.42 4.45
C LEU A 16 7.85 -12.30 4.74
N MET A 17 6.80 -12.18 3.92
CA MET A 17 5.76 -11.17 4.13
C MET A 17 5.05 -11.34 5.48
N LYS A 18 4.66 -12.56 5.85
CA LYS A 18 4.08 -12.85 7.18
C LYS A 18 5.01 -12.41 8.31
N LYS A 19 6.31 -12.71 8.20
CA LYS A 19 7.30 -12.32 9.22
C LYS A 19 7.45 -10.80 9.32
N LEU A 20 7.55 -10.10 8.19
CA LEU A 20 7.76 -8.64 8.17
C LEU A 20 6.54 -7.84 8.67
N LEU A 21 5.33 -8.35 8.42
CA LEU A 21 4.07 -7.68 8.75
C LEU A 21 3.48 -8.10 10.10
N SER A 22 4.07 -9.09 10.78
CA SER A 22 3.61 -9.55 12.09
C SER A 22 3.60 -8.43 13.12
N GLY A 23 2.47 -8.25 13.82
CA GLY A 23 2.29 -7.25 14.88
C GLY A 23 2.29 -5.80 14.41
N LYS A 24 2.09 -5.53 13.10
CA LYS A 24 1.93 -4.17 12.58
C LYS A 24 0.47 -3.75 12.68
N ASP A 25 0.21 -2.66 13.40
CA ASP A 25 -1.14 -2.09 13.52
C ASP A 25 -1.59 -1.35 12.26
N ILE A 26 -0.63 -0.81 11.49
CA ILE A 26 -0.88 -0.04 10.26
C ILE A 26 -0.03 -0.62 9.14
N ILE A 27 -0.70 -1.07 8.07
CA ILE A 27 -0.11 -1.59 6.84
C ILE A 27 -0.72 -0.81 5.68
N ILE A 28 0.07 0.07 5.06
CA ILE A 28 -0.39 0.95 3.98
C ILE A 28 0.07 0.36 2.64
N ASP A 29 -0.88 0.02 1.78
CA ASP A 29 -0.62 -0.33 0.38
C ASP A 29 -0.55 0.94 -0.47
N VAL A 30 0.51 1.09 -1.27
CA VAL A 30 0.76 2.27 -2.09
C VAL A 30 1.04 1.83 -3.52
N GLU A 31 0.11 2.14 -4.43
CA GLU A 31 0.19 1.64 -5.81
C GLU A 31 -0.62 2.48 -6.81
N SER A 32 -0.25 2.36 -8.09
CA SER A 32 -0.85 3.08 -9.20
C SER A 32 -1.94 2.28 -9.91
N ASN A 33 -2.92 1.78 -9.16
CA ASN A 33 -4.13 1.18 -9.73
C ASN A 33 -5.33 1.40 -8.81
N TYR A 34 -6.55 1.15 -9.31
CA TYR A 34 -7.80 1.44 -8.59
C TYR A 34 -8.13 0.41 -7.50
N PHE A 35 -7.70 -0.84 -7.71
CA PHE A 35 -8.24 -2.01 -7.03
C PHE A 35 -7.46 -2.40 -5.77
N GLY A 36 -6.21 -2.00 -5.56
CA GLY A 36 -5.44 -2.57 -4.46
C GLY A 36 -4.81 -3.90 -4.86
N GLN A 37 -4.39 -4.09 -6.11
CA GLN A 37 -4.07 -5.42 -6.66
C GLN A 37 -2.91 -6.10 -5.91
N ALA A 38 -1.86 -5.38 -5.50
CA ALA A 38 -0.80 -5.96 -4.68
C ALA A 38 -1.33 -6.35 -3.29
N GLY A 39 -2.16 -5.51 -2.68
CA GLY A 39 -2.88 -5.82 -1.44
C GLY A 39 -3.78 -7.08 -1.55
N MET A 40 -4.47 -7.26 -2.68
CA MET A 40 -5.28 -8.45 -2.95
C MET A 40 -4.40 -9.71 -3.02
N LEU A 41 -3.24 -9.64 -3.69
CA LEU A 41 -2.30 -10.76 -3.74
C LEU A 41 -1.70 -11.06 -2.35
N LEU A 42 -1.36 -10.02 -1.58
CA LEU A 42 -0.91 -10.19 -0.19
C LEU A 42 -1.95 -10.96 0.63
N LYS A 43 -3.22 -10.54 0.56
CA LYS A 43 -4.33 -11.21 1.25
C LYS A 43 -4.50 -12.65 0.77
N LEU A 44 -4.46 -12.88 -0.54
CA LEU A 44 -4.58 -14.23 -1.12
C LEU A 44 -3.49 -15.19 -0.61
N PHE A 45 -2.22 -14.76 -0.61
CA PHE A 45 -1.10 -15.65 -0.26
C PHE A 45 -0.83 -15.75 1.23
N THR A 46 -1.22 -14.74 2.03
CA THR A 46 -0.85 -14.64 3.45
C THR A 46 -2.01 -14.58 4.42
N GLY A 47 -3.22 -14.22 3.96
CA GLY A 47 -4.36 -13.87 4.80
C GLY A 47 -4.29 -12.47 5.42
N ILE A 48 -3.20 -11.73 5.19
CA ILE A 48 -3.00 -10.38 5.73
C ILE A 48 -3.57 -9.37 4.73
N GLU A 49 -4.48 -8.52 5.20
CA GLU A 49 -5.04 -7.42 4.41
C GLU A 49 -4.38 -6.10 4.82
N PRO A 50 -3.96 -5.25 3.85
CA PRO A 50 -3.55 -3.89 4.17
C PRO A 50 -4.67 -3.15 4.92
N THR A 51 -4.31 -2.41 5.97
CA THR A 51 -5.26 -1.65 6.77
C THR A 51 -5.74 -0.41 6.03
N ASN A 52 -4.88 0.16 5.18
CA ASN A 52 -5.13 1.39 4.45
C ASN A 52 -4.51 1.33 3.05
N TYR A 53 -5.02 2.18 2.16
CA TYR A 53 -4.59 2.26 0.76
C TYR A 53 -4.32 3.72 0.37
N ILE A 54 -3.25 3.95 -0.38
CA ILE A 54 -2.95 5.20 -1.08
C ILE A 54 -2.83 4.87 -2.56
N LEU A 55 -3.82 5.24 -3.36
CA LEU A 55 -3.97 4.81 -4.74
C LEU A 55 -3.91 5.98 -5.72
N LYS A 56 -3.32 5.75 -6.89
CA LYS A 56 -3.32 6.72 -7.99
C LYS A 56 -3.78 6.09 -9.30
N VAL A 57 -4.72 6.74 -9.99
CA VAL A 57 -5.37 6.18 -11.20
C VAL A 57 -5.42 7.14 -12.39
N ASN A 58 -4.84 8.33 -12.27
CA ASN A 58 -4.88 9.37 -13.31
C ASN A 58 -3.74 9.25 -14.35
N GLY A 59 -2.97 8.15 -14.34
CA GLY A 59 -1.85 7.92 -15.25
C GLY A 59 -0.58 8.73 -14.97
N ARG A 60 -0.58 9.64 -13.99
CA ARG A 60 0.62 10.38 -13.57
C ARG A 60 1.40 9.59 -12.52
N PRO A 61 2.75 9.72 -12.48
CA PRO A 61 3.54 9.11 -11.42
C PRO A 61 3.13 9.65 -10.03
N ILE A 62 3.28 8.81 -9.01
CA ILE A 62 3.09 9.22 -7.62
C ILE A 62 4.28 10.09 -7.20
N MET A 63 4.01 11.31 -6.74
CA MET A 63 5.03 12.27 -6.31
C MET A 63 5.30 12.18 -4.81
N ARG A 64 6.48 12.66 -4.39
CA ARG A 64 6.94 12.57 -2.98
C ARG A 64 5.99 13.25 -1.99
N ASP A 65 5.50 14.42 -2.35
CA ASP A 65 4.54 15.21 -1.58
C ASP A 65 3.19 14.48 -1.46
N GLU A 66 2.72 13.85 -2.54
CA GLU A 66 1.50 13.03 -2.51
C GLU A 66 1.63 11.85 -1.53
N VAL A 67 2.77 11.15 -1.53
CA VAL A 67 3.02 10.07 -0.57
C VAL A 67 3.02 10.60 0.87
N LYS A 68 3.68 11.74 1.10
CA LYS A 68 3.74 12.37 2.42
C LYS A 68 2.35 12.74 2.94
N GLU A 69 1.55 13.42 2.13
CA GLU A 69 0.21 13.85 2.54
C GLU A 69 -0.76 12.66 2.65
N GLY A 70 -0.62 11.64 1.79
CA GLY A 70 -1.38 10.39 1.92
C GLY A 70 -1.07 9.63 3.22
N ILE A 71 0.21 9.51 3.60
CA ILE A 71 0.59 8.89 4.87
C ILE A 71 0.04 9.68 6.07
N LYS A 72 0.08 11.02 6.02
CA LYS A 72 -0.54 11.84 7.07
C LYS A 72 -2.05 11.64 7.16
N ALA A 73 -2.75 11.58 6.02
CA ALA A 73 -4.18 11.32 6.00
C ALA A 73 -4.52 9.97 6.66
N VAL A 74 -3.74 8.93 6.38
CA VAL A 74 -3.89 7.62 7.05
C VAL A 74 -3.63 7.72 8.57
N ILE A 75 -2.48 8.26 8.99
CA ILE A 75 -2.06 8.21 10.39
C ILE A 75 -2.85 9.17 11.27
N GLN A 76 -3.15 10.38 10.79
CA GLN A 76 -3.77 11.44 11.58
C GLN A 76 -5.29 11.44 11.50
N LYS A 77 -5.85 11.07 10.34
CA LYS A 77 -7.30 11.10 10.09
C LYS A 77 -7.93 9.72 10.02
N GLY A 78 -7.14 8.64 10.02
CA GLY A 78 -7.64 7.27 9.94
C GLY A 78 -8.26 6.93 8.58
N GLU A 79 -7.90 7.64 7.51
CA GLU A 79 -8.49 7.41 6.18
C GLU A 79 -8.14 6.01 5.67
N LYS A 80 -9.15 5.17 5.41
CA LYS A 80 -8.93 3.81 4.89
C LYS A 80 -8.40 3.80 3.46
N LYS A 81 -8.81 4.76 2.63
CA LYS A 81 -8.46 4.81 1.20
C LYS A 81 -8.28 6.26 0.77
N VAL A 82 -7.06 6.60 0.36
CA VAL A 82 -6.68 7.92 -0.14
C VAL A 82 -6.47 7.82 -1.65
N PHE A 83 -7.13 8.69 -2.41
CA PHE A 83 -6.88 8.80 -3.85
C PHE A 83 -5.99 10.02 -4.15
N LEU A 84 -4.93 9.78 -4.92
CA LEU A 84 -3.99 10.80 -5.34
C LEU A 84 -4.38 11.37 -6.71
N HIS A 85 -4.27 12.69 -6.84
CA HIS A 85 -4.76 13.43 -8.01
C HIS A 85 -3.72 14.39 -8.62
N GLY A 86 -2.52 14.48 -8.06
CA GLY A 86 -1.49 15.41 -8.51
C GLY A 86 -0.93 15.09 -9.91
N GLY A 87 -0.24 16.08 -10.46
CA GLY A 87 0.20 16.11 -11.85
C GLY A 87 -0.73 16.99 -12.67
N ALA A 88 -0.18 18.10 -13.17
CA ALA A 88 -0.88 19.04 -14.05
C ALA A 88 -1.32 18.39 -15.37
#